data_AF-A0AAW4XP49-F1
#
_entry.id   AF-A0AAW4XP49-F1
#
_cell.length_a   1.000
_cell.length_b   1.000
_cell.length_c   1.000
_cell.angle_alpha   90.00
_cell.angle_beta   90.00
_cell.angle_gamma   90.00
#
_symmetry.space_group_name_H-M   'P 1'
#
loop_
_entity.id
_entity.type
_entity.pdbx_description
1 polymer ?
#
loop_
_entity_poly.entity_id
_entity_poly.type
_entity_poly.pdbx_seq_one_letter_code
_entity_poly.pdbx_strand_id
1 'polypeptide(L)'
;MSSTDTPDHPDIAALAVQAPGPGPAPVITADEIARTHKVRSRISHTQRDWFIRTAVDAPWAAVPIEAQLADADPNISGELYGRAEALYDHFRTAAPRHVGVAKISKVLHLKRPGLFPIPDSKVMAFCLHPARAAAARYPHRGRRAMFWAAIRDDVCTHLDTGAIPLFRCRLEQAETEQVRRIATLTDVRLLDLLTWAIA
;
A
#
# COMPACT_ATOMS: atom_id res chain seq x y z
N MET A 1 -6.36 -4.73 42.10
CA MET A 1 -7.21 -4.91 40.91
C MET A 1 -6.48 -4.27 39.75
N SER A 2 -5.67 -5.05 39.03
CA SER A 2 -4.93 -4.57 37.87
C SER A 2 -5.75 -4.86 36.63
N SER A 3 -6.29 -3.81 35.99
CA SER A 3 -6.80 -3.89 34.63
C SER A 3 -5.60 -3.94 33.69
N THR A 4 -5.37 -5.10 33.07
CA THR A 4 -4.51 -5.20 31.90
C THR A 4 -5.27 -4.65 30.71
N ASP A 5 -4.94 -3.41 30.36
CA ASP A 5 -5.29 -2.77 29.11
C ASP A 5 -4.70 -3.62 27.98
N THR A 6 -5.57 -4.33 27.26
CA THR A 6 -5.17 -5.15 26.11
C THR A 6 -4.98 -4.17 24.95
N PRO A 7 -3.82 -4.11 24.28
CA PRO A 7 -3.66 -3.25 23.12
C PRO A 7 -4.72 -3.65 22.10
N ASP A 8 -5.44 -2.66 21.57
CA ASP A 8 -6.46 -2.80 20.53
C ASP A 8 -5.81 -3.25 19.21
N HIS A 9 -5.37 -4.50 19.18
CA HIS A 9 -4.80 -5.15 18.02
C HIS A 9 -5.92 -5.33 17.00
N PRO A 10 -5.79 -4.76 15.77
CA PRO A 10 -6.76 -5.01 14.73
C PRO A 10 -6.85 -6.51 14.48
N ASP A 11 -8.08 -7.00 14.37
CA ASP A 11 -8.34 -8.37 13.94
C ASP A 11 -7.63 -8.61 12.59
N ILE A 12 -6.53 -9.35 12.61
CA ILE A 12 -5.73 -9.69 11.41
C ILE A 12 -6.63 -10.36 10.37
N ALA A 13 -7.66 -11.05 10.85
CA ALA A 13 -8.68 -11.71 10.07
C ALA A 13 -9.55 -10.70 9.28
N ALA A 14 -9.82 -9.50 9.81
CA ALA A 14 -10.50 -8.40 9.11
C ALA A 14 -9.58 -7.70 8.09
N LEU A 15 -8.27 -7.65 8.36
CA LEU A 15 -7.27 -7.08 7.46
C LEU A 15 -6.88 -8.01 6.29
N ALA A 16 -7.15 -9.32 6.45
CA ALA A 16 -6.98 -10.38 5.46
C ALA A 16 -8.14 -10.48 4.46
N VAL A 17 -9.21 -9.67 4.63
CA VAL A 17 -10.31 -9.64 3.66
C VAL A 17 -9.82 -9.02 2.36
N GLN A 18 -9.53 -9.89 1.39
CA GLN A 18 -9.27 -9.52 0.01
C GLN A 18 -10.50 -8.77 -0.53
N ALA A 19 -10.30 -7.54 -1.01
CA ALA A 19 -11.27 -6.94 -1.91
C ALA A 19 -11.34 -7.81 -3.18
N PRO A 20 -12.51 -8.04 -3.78
CA PRO A 20 -12.57 -8.54 -5.16
C PRO A 20 -11.64 -7.70 -6.04
N GLY A 21 -11.06 -8.34 -7.07
CA GLY A 21 -9.97 -7.83 -7.90
C GLY A 21 -10.17 -6.40 -8.42
N PRO A 22 -9.13 -5.76 -8.98
CA PRO A 22 -9.02 -4.31 -9.18
C PRO A 22 -10.12 -3.64 -10.03
N GLY A 23 -11.08 -4.40 -10.57
CA GLY A 23 -12.13 -3.91 -11.45
C GLY A 23 -11.59 -3.46 -12.80
N PRO A 24 -12.44 -3.00 -13.73
CA PRO A 24 -11.99 -2.48 -15.02
C PRO A 24 -11.02 -1.30 -14.84
N ALA A 25 -10.03 -1.25 -15.75
CA ALA A 25 -8.74 -0.60 -15.54
C ALA A 25 -8.68 0.95 -15.49
N PRO A 26 -9.75 1.73 -15.75
CA PRO A 26 -9.68 3.19 -15.51
C PRO A 26 -10.82 3.77 -14.65
N VAL A 27 -11.63 2.96 -13.97
CA VAL A 27 -12.77 3.49 -13.20
C VAL A 27 -12.60 3.20 -11.72
N ILE A 28 -12.70 4.24 -10.89
CA ILE A 28 -12.96 4.10 -9.45
C ILE A 28 -14.47 4.16 -9.27
N THR A 29 -15.09 3.13 -8.69
CA THR A 29 -16.54 3.14 -8.38
C THR A 29 -16.80 3.42 -6.91
N ALA A 30 -18.04 3.81 -6.59
CA ALA A 30 -18.48 4.01 -5.21
C ALA A 30 -18.32 2.74 -4.37
N ASP A 31 -18.59 1.57 -4.96
CA ASP A 31 -18.40 0.28 -4.29
C ASP A 31 -16.93 0.02 -4.01
N GLU A 32 -16.01 0.42 -4.89
CA GLU A 32 -14.57 0.28 -4.63
C GLU A 32 -14.12 1.16 -3.48
N ILE A 33 -14.61 2.40 -3.41
CA ILE A 33 -14.32 3.28 -2.28
C ILE A 33 -14.90 2.70 -0.98
N ALA A 34 -16.10 2.13 -1.01
CA ALA A 34 -16.68 1.44 0.16
C ALA A 34 -15.79 0.27 0.62
N ARG A 35 -15.12 -0.44 -0.29
CA ARG A 35 -14.15 -1.50 0.09
C ARG A 35 -12.96 -0.97 0.88
N THR A 36 -12.54 0.28 0.69
CA THR A 36 -11.45 0.86 1.51
C THR A 36 -11.79 0.95 3.00
N HIS A 37 -13.08 0.91 3.38
CA HIS A 37 -13.48 0.92 4.79
C HIS A 37 -12.99 -0.33 5.53
N LYS A 38 -12.80 -1.46 4.82
CA LYS A 38 -12.22 -2.70 5.37
C LYS A 38 -10.76 -2.53 5.82
N VAL A 39 -10.02 -1.61 5.20
CA VAL A 39 -8.68 -1.20 5.65
C VAL A 39 -8.74 0.09 6.49
N ARG A 40 -9.81 0.23 7.29
CA ARG A 40 -10.05 1.35 8.23
C ARG A 40 -9.98 2.73 7.56
N SER A 41 -10.42 2.85 6.30
CA SER A 41 -10.55 4.15 5.65
C SER A 41 -11.81 4.88 6.10
N ARG A 42 -11.68 6.18 6.41
CA ARG A 42 -12.80 7.09 6.72
C ARG A 42 -12.96 8.08 5.55
N ILE A 43 -13.37 7.58 4.39
CA ILE A 43 -13.64 8.40 3.20
C ILE A 43 -15.10 8.85 3.23
N SER A 44 -15.35 10.15 3.24
CA SER A 44 -16.71 10.70 3.16
C SER A 44 -17.28 10.62 1.74
N HIS A 45 -18.59 10.80 1.57
CA HIS A 45 -19.21 10.84 0.24
C HIS A 45 -18.59 11.92 -0.66
N THR A 46 -18.34 13.13 -0.14
CA THR A 46 -17.69 14.20 -0.91
C THR A 46 -16.27 13.80 -1.37
N GLN A 47 -15.52 13.10 -0.52
CA GLN A 47 -14.18 12.62 -0.84
C GLN A 47 -14.22 11.48 -1.86
N ARG A 48 -15.19 10.57 -1.73
CA ARG A 48 -15.48 9.52 -2.72
C ARG A 48 -15.74 10.15 -4.09
N ASP A 49 -16.66 11.10 -4.17
CA ASP A 49 -17.05 11.71 -5.44
C ASP A 49 -15.88 12.47 -6.07
N TRP A 50 -15.01 13.08 -5.26
CA TRP A 50 -13.75 13.63 -5.72
C TRP A 50 -12.83 12.56 -6.31
N PHE A 51 -12.61 11.43 -5.63
CA PHE A 51 -11.78 10.34 -6.18
C PHE A 51 -12.33 9.82 -7.51
N ILE A 52 -13.64 9.62 -7.62
CA ILE A 52 -14.30 9.14 -8.84
C ILE A 52 -14.05 10.12 -10.00
N ARG A 53 -14.28 11.42 -9.78
CA ARG A 53 -14.06 12.44 -10.82
C ARG A 53 -12.58 12.56 -11.21
N THR A 54 -11.68 12.61 -10.23
CA THR A 54 -10.23 12.75 -10.47
C THR A 54 -9.65 11.53 -11.18
N ALA A 55 -10.24 10.34 -10.99
CA ALA A 55 -9.78 9.10 -11.63
C ALA A 55 -9.90 9.10 -13.15
N VAL A 56 -10.83 9.90 -13.71
CA VAL A 56 -11.13 9.92 -15.15
C VAL A 56 -9.88 10.29 -15.96
N ASP A 57 -9.15 11.29 -15.50
CA ASP A 57 -7.98 11.84 -16.20
C ASP A 57 -6.65 11.28 -15.65
N ALA A 58 -6.71 10.30 -14.75
CA ALA A 58 -5.50 9.76 -14.14
C ALA A 58 -4.71 8.89 -15.14
N PRO A 59 -3.37 8.88 -15.07
CA PRO A 59 -2.52 8.16 -16.02
C PRO A 59 -2.45 6.65 -15.75
N TRP A 60 -3.60 5.98 -15.64
CA TRP A 60 -3.71 4.56 -15.31
C TRP A 60 -2.94 3.65 -16.28
N ALA A 61 -2.94 3.98 -17.56
CA ALA A 61 -2.29 3.19 -18.60
C ALA A 61 -0.75 3.17 -18.47
N ALA A 62 -0.16 4.18 -17.82
CA ALA A 62 1.28 4.23 -17.60
C ALA A 62 1.76 3.23 -16.53
N VAL A 63 0.84 2.69 -15.72
CA VAL A 63 1.13 1.77 -14.61
C VAL A 63 0.32 0.47 -14.80
N PRO A 64 0.96 -0.65 -15.19
CA PRO A 64 0.27 -1.94 -15.35
C PRO A 64 -0.44 -2.40 -14.07
N ILE A 65 -1.52 -3.18 -14.19
CA ILE A 65 -2.32 -3.63 -13.03
C ILE A 65 -1.49 -4.50 -12.08
N GLU A 66 -0.70 -5.37 -12.69
CA GLU A 66 0.18 -6.37 -12.11
C GLU A 66 1.54 -5.84 -11.67
N ALA A 67 1.79 -4.53 -11.82
CA ALA A 67 3.03 -3.91 -11.42
C ALA A 67 3.34 -4.14 -9.94
N GLN A 68 4.58 -4.51 -9.64
CA GLN A 68 5.07 -4.74 -8.27
C GLN A 68 6.01 -3.62 -7.85
N LEU A 69 5.99 -3.27 -6.56
CA LEU A 69 6.88 -2.28 -5.99
C LEU A 69 8.35 -2.74 -6.05
N ALA A 70 8.61 -4.05 -5.97
CA ALA A 70 9.95 -4.63 -6.11
C ALA A 70 10.62 -4.21 -7.43
N ASP A 71 9.85 -4.13 -8.52
CA ASP A 71 10.33 -3.78 -9.86
C ASP A 71 10.49 -2.26 -10.06
N ALA A 72 9.99 -1.43 -9.14
CA ALA A 72 9.99 0.01 -9.27
C ALA A 72 11.31 0.62 -8.76
N ASP A 73 12.39 0.49 -9.55
CA ASP A 73 13.71 1.04 -9.18
C ASP A 73 13.73 2.59 -9.17
N PRO A 74 14.07 3.25 -8.03
CA PRO A 74 14.23 4.71 -7.96
C PRO A 74 15.38 5.29 -8.78
N ASN A 75 16.36 4.49 -9.21
CA ASN A 75 17.47 4.95 -10.06
C ASN A 75 17.09 5.09 -11.53
N ILE A 76 16.10 4.36 -12.01
CA ILE A 76 15.74 4.37 -13.42
C ILE A 76 14.70 5.47 -13.67
N SER A 77 15.13 6.52 -14.38
CA SER A 77 14.26 7.65 -14.72
C SER A 77 13.24 7.26 -15.78
N GLY A 78 12.00 7.76 -15.67
CA GLY A 78 10.92 7.49 -16.64
C GLY A 78 10.29 6.08 -16.57
N GLU A 79 10.81 5.20 -15.73
CA GLU A 79 10.30 3.84 -15.52
C GLU A 79 9.23 3.77 -14.43
N LEU A 80 8.85 2.54 -14.04
CA LEU A 80 7.73 2.23 -13.16
C LEU A 80 7.67 3.10 -11.89
N TYR A 81 8.80 3.38 -11.23
CA TYR A 81 8.80 4.25 -10.05
C TYR A 81 8.34 5.68 -10.38
N GLY A 82 8.87 6.27 -11.46
CA GLY A 82 8.46 7.60 -11.90
C GLY A 82 7.01 7.65 -12.38
N ARG A 83 6.54 6.59 -13.06
CA ARG A 83 5.13 6.47 -13.49
C ARG A 83 4.18 6.32 -12.30
N ALA A 84 4.60 5.58 -11.26
CA ALA A 84 3.88 5.48 -10.00
C ALA A 84 3.81 6.82 -9.26
N GLU A 85 4.92 7.56 -9.21
CA GLU A 85 4.96 8.92 -8.64
C GLU A 85 4.01 9.85 -9.40
N ALA A 86 4.02 9.83 -10.73
CA ALA A 86 3.13 10.65 -11.56
C ALA A 86 1.64 10.33 -11.31
N LEU A 87 1.29 9.04 -11.23
CA LEU A 87 -0.07 8.62 -10.90
C LEU A 87 -0.50 9.08 -9.50
N TYR A 88 0.39 8.99 -8.51
CA TYR A 88 0.10 9.49 -7.18
C TYR A 88 0.02 11.01 -7.10
N ASP A 89 0.92 11.71 -7.79
CA ASP A 89 0.96 13.17 -7.82
C ASP A 89 -0.26 13.77 -8.54
N HIS A 90 -0.87 13.05 -9.49
CA HIS A 90 -2.17 13.39 -10.07
C HIS A 90 -3.26 13.56 -9.00
N PHE A 91 -3.36 12.62 -8.07
CA PHE A 91 -4.31 12.72 -6.96
C PHE A 91 -3.85 13.72 -5.90
N ARG A 92 -2.56 13.73 -5.55
CA ARG A 92 -2.03 14.58 -4.48
C ARG A 92 -2.16 16.06 -4.77
N THR A 93 -1.87 16.49 -6.01
CA THR A 93 -1.78 17.92 -6.36
C THR A 93 -3.14 18.61 -6.29
N ALA A 94 -4.22 17.92 -6.65
CA ALA A 94 -5.59 18.44 -6.61
C ALA A 94 -6.36 18.04 -5.34
N ALA A 95 -5.67 17.49 -4.32
CA ALA A 95 -6.32 16.91 -3.15
C ALA A 95 -7.01 17.97 -2.27
N PRO A 96 -8.29 17.76 -1.88
CA PRO A 96 -8.94 18.57 -0.87
C PRO A 96 -8.23 18.49 0.48
N ARG A 97 -8.42 19.51 1.35
CA ARG A 97 -7.76 19.67 2.66
C ARG A 97 -7.81 18.43 3.60
N HIS A 98 -8.72 17.48 3.37
CA HIS A 98 -8.90 16.28 4.20
C HIS A 98 -8.65 14.95 3.44
N VAL A 99 -8.04 15.03 2.26
CA VAL A 99 -7.56 13.88 1.48
C VAL A 99 -6.03 13.84 1.55
N GLY A 100 -5.53 13.20 2.61
CA GLY A 100 -4.09 13.04 2.82
C GLY A 100 -3.51 11.78 2.16
N VAL A 101 -2.19 11.64 2.26
CA VAL A 101 -1.36 10.52 1.77
C VAL A 101 -2.03 9.17 2.00
N ALA A 102 -2.42 8.87 3.24
CA ALA A 102 -3.00 7.57 3.61
C ALA A 102 -4.29 7.24 2.82
N LYS A 103 -5.14 8.23 2.52
CA LYS A 103 -6.37 8.00 1.74
C LYS A 103 -6.05 7.76 0.27
N ILE A 104 -5.14 8.56 -0.29
CA ILE A 104 -4.70 8.42 -1.69
C ILE A 104 -4.06 7.04 -1.88
N SER A 105 -3.12 6.67 -1.02
CA SER A 105 -2.46 5.36 -1.09
C SER A 105 -3.44 4.19 -0.96
N LYS A 106 -4.43 4.27 -0.07
CA LYS A 106 -5.47 3.23 0.04
C LYS A 106 -6.29 3.07 -1.24
N VAL A 107 -6.64 4.19 -1.89
CA VAL A 107 -7.39 4.15 -3.15
C VAL A 107 -6.53 3.61 -4.30
N LEU A 108 -5.28 4.04 -4.40
CA LEU A 108 -4.35 3.52 -5.41
C LEU A 108 -4.03 2.03 -5.20
N HIS A 109 -3.89 1.60 -3.94
CA HIS A 109 -3.69 0.20 -3.59
C HIS A 109 -4.84 -0.69 -4.07
N LEU A 110 -6.09 -0.22 -4.06
CA LEU A 110 -7.21 -0.99 -4.63
C LEU A 110 -7.01 -1.30 -6.11
N LYS A 111 -6.42 -0.37 -6.87
CA LYS A 111 -6.23 -0.50 -8.32
C LYS A 111 -4.90 -1.16 -8.67
N ARG A 112 -3.89 -1.03 -7.82
CA ARG A 112 -2.51 -1.50 -8.03
C ARG A 112 -1.93 -2.05 -6.69
N PRO A 113 -2.46 -3.17 -6.19
CA PRO A 113 -2.13 -3.68 -4.85
C PRO A 113 -0.68 -4.15 -4.71
N GLY A 114 -0.01 -4.48 -5.81
CA GLY A 114 1.41 -4.86 -5.80
C GLY A 114 2.34 -3.67 -5.71
N LEU A 115 1.86 -2.47 -6.03
CA LEU A 115 2.71 -1.29 -6.24
C LEU A 115 2.60 -0.25 -5.13
N PHE A 116 1.39 0.09 -4.69
CA PHE A 116 1.20 1.14 -3.67
C PHE A 116 1.05 0.52 -2.28
N PRO A 117 1.94 0.82 -1.32
CA PRO A 117 1.75 0.44 0.06
C PRO A 117 0.52 1.08 0.68
N ILE A 118 0.03 0.54 1.81
CA ILE A 118 -0.96 1.20 2.66
C ILE A 118 -0.22 1.81 3.86
N PRO A 119 0.35 3.03 3.73
CA PRO A 119 0.95 3.70 4.84
C PRO A 119 -0.12 4.25 5.79
N ASP A 120 -0.09 3.81 7.03
CA ASP A 120 -0.68 4.54 8.15
C ASP A 120 0.43 5.09 9.06
N SER A 121 0.03 5.75 10.15
CA SER A 121 0.97 6.36 11.08
C SER A 121 1.98 5.39 11.66
N LYS A 122 1.62 4.10 11.86
CA LYS A 122 2.54 3.10 12.40
C LYS A 122 3.57 2.68 11.36
N VAL A 123 3.11 2.30 10.17
CA VAL A 123 4.01 1.96 9.05
C VAL A 123 4.93 3.14 8.72
N MET A 124 4.39 4.37 8.71
CA MET A 124 5.20 5.57 8.50
C MET A 124 6.22 5.81 9.60
N ALA A 125 5.87 5.59 10.87
CA ALA A 125 6.80 5.73 11.97
C ALA A 125 7.93 4.70 11.87
N PHE A 126 7.59 3.43 11.60
CA PHE A 126 8.53 2.34 11.42
C PHE A 126 9.50 2.60 10.26
N CYS A 127 8.98 3.03 9.10
CA CYS A 127 9.78 3.25 7.90
C CYS A 127 10.49 4.61 7.85
N LEU A 128 10.30 5.53 8.81
CA LEU A 128 10.81 6.92 8.69
C LEU A 128 12.34 6.98 8.58
N HIS A 129 13.05 6.23 9.41
CA HIS A 129 14.52 6.23 9.37
C HIS A 129 15.05 5.61 8.07
N PRO A 130 14.61 4.40 7.66
CA PRO A 130 14.93 3.85 6.34
C PRO A 130 14.57 4.79 5.17
N ALA A 131 13.43 5.50 5.24
CA ALA A 131 13.00 6.42 4.21
C ALA A 131 13.92 7.65 4.08
N ARG A 132 14.47 8.15 5.19
CA ARG A 132 15.48 9.21 5.16
C ARG A 132 16.81 8.71 4.58
N ALA A 133 17.22 7.50 4.93
CA ALA A 133 18.40 6.87 4.32
C ALA A 133 18.21 6.64 2.81
N ALA A 134 17.02 6.26 2.38
CA ALA A 134 16.66 6.15 0.96
C ALA A 134 16.73 7.51 0.24
N ALA A 135 16.19 8.57 0.85
CA ALA A 135 16.31 9.92 0.30
C ALA A 135 17.77 10.38 0.13
N ALA A 136 18.65 10.03 1.06
CA ALA A 136 20.08 10.33 0.98
C ALA A 136 20.78 9.55 -0.15
N ARG A 137 20.35 8.31 -0.44
CA ARG A 137 20.87 7.51 -1.57
C ARG A 137 20.41 8.02 -2.94
N TYR A 138 19.24 8.64 -3.01
CA TYR A 138 18.62 9.09 -4.26
C TYR A 138 18.38 10.61 -4.28
N PRO A 139 19.43 11.45 -4.17
CA PRO A 139 19.29 12.90 -4.02
C PRO A 139 18.61 13.56 -5.23
N HIS A 140 18.75 12.98 -6.43
CA HIS A 140 18.11 13.46 -7.67
C HIS A 140 16.58 13.43 -7.62
N ARG A 141 15.99 12.68 -6.69
CA ARG A 141 14.53 12.63 -6.48
C ARG A 141 14.00 13.81 -5.66
N GLY A 142 14.86 14.57 -4.98
CA GLY A 142 14.48 15.82 -4.30
C GLY A 142 13.51 15.67 -3.12
N ARG A 143 13.33 14.47 -2.57
CA ARG A 143 12.43 14.19 -1.44
C ARG A 143 13.24 14.14 -0.12
N ARG A 144 12.66 14.64 0.98
CA ARG A 144 13.28 14.53 2.33
C ARG A 144 13.20 13.14 2.95
N ALA A 145 12.25 12.33 2.49
CA ALA A 145 12.06 10.94 2.89
C ALA A 145 11.38 10.20 1.72
N MET A 146 11.90 9.01 1.38
CA MET A 146 11.41 8.18 0.29
C MET A 146 10.83 6.87 0.82
N PHE A 147 9.61 6.94 1.35
CA PHE A 147 8.96 5.78 1.98
C PHE A 147 8.77 4.60 1.04
N TRP A 148 8.37 4.82 -0.22
CA TRP A 148 8.21 3.73 -1.17
C TRP A 148 9.53 3.05 -1.51
N ALA A 149 10.63 3.80 -1.57
CA ALA A 149 11.95 3.21 -1.78
C ALA A 149 12.41 2.39 -0.56
N ALA A 150 12.13 2.87 0.66
CA ALA A 150 12.39 2.09 1.86
C ALA A 150 11.58 0.79 1.92
N ILE A 151 10.27 0.86 1.64
CA ILE A 151 9.40 -0.32 1.63
C ILE A 151 9.81 -1.28 0.50
N ARG A 152 10.16 -0.75 -0.68
CA ARG A 152 10.71 -1.54 -1.78
C ARG A 152 11.94 -2.32 -1.34
N ASP A 153 12.92 -1.64 -0.74
CA ASP A 153 14.17 -2.29 -0.35
C ASP A 153 13.93 -3.37 0.70
N ASP A 154 12.97 -3.17 1.60
CA ASP A 154 12.55 -4.18 2.58
C ASP A 154 11.87 -5.39 1.90
N VAL A 155 11.01 -5.16 0.90
CA VAL A 155 10.43 -6.23 0.08
C VAL A 155 11.53 -7.01 -0.66
N CYS A 156 12.43 -6.32 -1.37
CA CYS A 156 13.52 -6.95 -2.09
C CYS A 156 14.42 -7.78 -1.16
N THR A 157 14.79 -7.23 0.00
CA THR A 157 15.59 -7.96 0.99
C THR A 157 14.92 -9.25 1.46
N HIS A 158 13.61 -9.20 1.74
CA HIS A 158 12.87 -10.39 2.18
C HIS A 158 12.56 -11.39 1.05
N LEU A 159 12.55 -10.94 -0.20
CA LEU A 159 12.52 -11.83 -1.37
C LEU A 159 13.86 -12.52 -1.56
N ASP A 160 14.96 -11.77 -1.55
CA ASP A 160 16.33 -12.27 -1.78
C ASP A 160 16.76 -13.28 -0.71
N THR A 161 16.35 -13.06 0.55
CA THR A 161 16.60 -13.98 1.66
C THR A 161 15.66 -15.19 1.69
N GLY A 162 14.64 -15.23 0.82
CA GLY A 162 13.62 -16.28 0.81
C GLY A 162 12.60 -16.20 1.96
N ALA A 163 12.63 -15.14 2.77
CA ALA A 163 11.73 -14.97 3.92
C ALA A 163 10.25 -14.89 3.51
N ILE A 164 9.92 -14.12 2.46
CA ILE A 164 8.54 -14.01 1.94
C ILE A 164 8.04 -15.36 1.39
N PRO A 165 8.76 -16.06 0.48
CA PRO A 165 8.36 -17.40 0.03
C PRO A 165 8.14 -18.39 1.18
N LEU A 166 9.06 -18.44 2.14
CA LEU A 166 8.96 -19.33 3.29
C LEU A 166 7.75 -18.99 4.17
N PHE A 167 7.45 -17.70 4.35
CA PHE A 167 6.27 -17.26 5.08
C PHE A 167 4.97 -17.64 4.35
N ARG A 168 4.91 -17.50 3.02
CA ARG A 168 3.76 -17.94 2.21
C ARG A 168 3.53 -19.45 2.35
N CYS A 169 4.58 -20.26 2.24
CA CYS A 169 4.47 -21.72 2.43
C CYS A 169 3.87 -22.08 3.81
N ARG A 170 4.26 -21.36 4.87
CA ARG A 170 3.69 -21.58 6.21
C ARG A 170 2.23 -21.18 6.30
N LEU A 171 1.85 -20.06 5.68
CA LEU A 171 0.47 -19.60 5.65
C LEU A 171 -0.44 -20.57 4.88
N GLU A 172 0.04 -21.15 3.78
CA GLU A 172 -0.69 -22.14 2.98
C GLU A 172 -0.96 -23.44 3.76
N GLN A 173 -0.11 -23.77 4.72
CA GLN A 173 -0.26 -24.94 5.61
C GLN A 173 -1.18 -24.68 6.81
N ALA A 174 -1.71 -23.46 6.97
CA ALA A 174 -2.56 -23.14 8.11
C ALA A 174 -3.89 -23.90 8.08
N GLU A 175 -4.39 -24.26 9.25
CA GLU A 175 -5.65 -25.00 9.42
C GLU A 175 -6.85 -24.21 8.91
N THR A 176 -6.86 -22.90 9.15
CA THR A 176 -7.98 -22.04 8.80
C THR A 176 -7.82 -21.46 7.39
N GLU A 177 -8.90 -21.54 6.63
CA GLU A 177 -8.99 -20.95 5.29
C GLU A 177 -8.68 -19.45 5.28
N GLN A 178 -9.06 -18.75 6.35
CA GLN A 178 -8.79 -17.33 6.49
C GLN A 178 -7.30 -17.00 6.55
N VAL A 179 -6.49 -17.83 7.24
CA VAL A 179 -5.04 -17.64 7.30
C VAL A 179 -4.40 -18.04 5.97
N ARG A 180 -4.89 -19.09 5.30
CA ARG A 180 -4.41 -19.46 3.95
C ARG A 180 -4.60 -18.35 2.94
N ARG A 181 -5.71 -17.60 2.99
CA ARG A 181 -5.94 -16.44 2.12
C ARG A 181 -4.91 -15.31 2.30
N ILE A 182 -4.24 -15.21 3.43
CA ILE A 182 -3.14 -14.25 3.61
C ILE A 182 -2.00 -14.58 2.64
N ALA A 183 -1.78 -15.86 2.33
CA ALA A 183 -0.74 -16.29 1.38
C ALA A 183 -1.00 -15.82 -0.06
N THR A 184 -2.19 -15.30 -0.40
CA THR A 184 -2.50 -14.78 -1.75
C THR A 184 -2.34 -13.26 -1.86
N LEU A 185 -1.95 -12.58 -0.77
CA LEU A 185 -1.75 -11.14 -0.76
C LEU A 185 -0.48 -10.77 -1.54
N THR A 186 -0.35 -9.52 -1.97
CA THR A 186 0.88 -9.02 -2.60
C THR A 186 1.99 -8.88 -1.56
N ASP A 187 3.25 -8.88 -1.99
CA ASP A 187 4.40 -8.78 -1.07
C ASP A 187 4.34 -7.52 -0.21
N VAL A 188 3.98 -6.39 -0.83
CA VAL A 188 3.76 -5.12 -0.15
C VAL A 188 2.68 -5.25 0.92
N ARG A 189 1.56 -5.92 0.62
CA ARG A 189 0.46 -6.09 1.58
C ARG A 189 0.83 -7.05 2.73
N LEU A 190 1.57 -8.11 2.43
CA LEU A 190 2.11 -9.01 3.45
C LEU A 190 3.02 -8.25 4.41
N LEU A 191 3.92 -7.42 3.87
CA LEU A 191 4.86 -6.64 4.66
C LEU A 191 4.14 -5.61 5.54
N ASP A 192 3.14 -4.90 4.99
CA ASP A 192 2.29 -3.99 5.76
C ASP A 192 1.63 -4.72 6.95
N LEU A 193 1.10 -5.94 6.76
CA LEU A 193 0.48 -6.72 7.83
C LEU A 193 1.49 -7.15 8.89
N LEU A 194 2.69 -7.55 8.48
CA LEU A 194 3.76 -7.94 9.40
C LEU A 194 4.25 -6.76 10.23
N THR A 195 4.44 -5.59 9.62
CA THR A 195 4.79 -4.35 10.35
C THR A 195 3.74 -4.04 11.43
N TRP A 196 2.45 -4.25 11.13
CA TRP A 196 1.38 -4.07 12.12
C TRP A 196 1.40 -5.07 13.27
N ALA A 197 1.81 -6.31 13.01
CA ALA A 197 1.84 -7.36 14.02
C ALA A 197 2.97 -7.14 15.05
N ILE A 198 4.05 -6.47 14.64
CA ILE A 198 5.25 -6.26 15.47
C ILE A 198 5.37 -4.84 16.07
N ALA A 199 4.49 -3.91 15.67
CA ALA A 199 4.51 -2.49 16.08
C ALA A 199 3.36 -2.11 17.02
#